data_AF-A0A7C1W5F5-F1
#
_entry.id   AF-A0A7C1W5F5-F1
#
_cell.length_a   1.000
_cell.length_b   1.000
_cell.length_c   1.000
_cell.angle_alpha   90.00
_cell.angle_beta   90.00
_cell.angle_gamma   90.00
#
_symmetry.space_group_name_H-M   'P 1'
#
loop_
_entity.id
_entity.type
_entity.pdbx_description
1 polymer ?
#
loop_
_entity_poly.entity_id
_entity_poly.type
_entity_poly.pdbx_seq_one_letter_code
_entity_poly.pdbx_strand_id
1 'polypeptide(L)'
;MSYWQVAAGDGRRDYSEVFLKYGVMLIGPGDPGEYFQNEQYYKNIYKPNDITVFVEQVKDGDIVVLKKPSGKLWEVLAVGTVKGDYLHLPVFDDVEGWDLQHCRYVKWIKPRSKTRITGLTRGTFKGINKQSTITTISSVLNSGISLSFTQIPEPPKKLNDEDLIDILINYGLRPKDAEDFTQTIHRIRRLVKWYYSNGKDVKEHETRTFLIVPLLLALGWPEQKLKIEWNNIDIAFFEKLYGEENKNNECIIILESKRLWEGLGYGTSQASTYASKYPKCNRLIVSDGCCYKLFKRKGTTWHYSAYLNILKPKLTHPYEPNVGGAPDVFLSLMGK
;
A
#
# COMPACT_ATOMS: atom_id res chain seq x y z
N MET A 1 -31.07 12.77 -4.08
CA MET A 1 -30.07 12.22 -3.14
C MET A 1 -30.01 10.72 -3.35
N SER A 2 -28.87 10.24 -3.84
CA SER A 2 -28.61 8.83 -4.10
C SER A 2 -27.78 8.21 -2.97
N TYR A 3 -27.81 6.89 -2.88
CA TYR A 3 -27.01 6.11 -1.92
C TYR A 3 -26.00 5.25 -2.68
N TRP A 4 -24.76 5.27 -2.22
CA TRP A 4 -23.62 4.61 -2.84
C TRP A 4 -22.87 3.74 -1.84
N GLN A 5 -22.17 2.72 -2.32
CA GLN A 5 -21.15 2.00 -1.56
C GLN A 5 -19.79 2.22 -2.19
N VAL A 6 -18.76 2.34 -1.35
CA VAL A 6 -17.36 2.27 -1.74
C VAL A 6 -16.64 1.22 -0.91
N ALA A 7 -15.88 0.34 -1.56
CA ALA A 7 -15.07 -0.66 -0.89
C ALA A 7 -13.77 -0.04 -0.36
N ALA A 8 -13.40 -0.38 0.87
CA ALA A 8 -12.11 -0.02 1.47
C ALA A 8 -10.94 -0.85 0.91
N GLY A 9 -11.05 -1.43 -0.28
CA GLY A 9 -10.10 -2.41 -0.81
C GLY A 9 -10.75 -3.77 -1.13
N ASP A 10 -9.92 -4.77 -1.38
CA ASP A 10 -10.32 -6.09 -1.90
C ASP A 10 -10.34 -7.21 -0.85
N GLY A 11 -10.03 -6.87 0.42
CA GLY A 11 -9.91 -7.80 1.54
C GLY A 11 -8.49 -8.30 1.79
N ARG A 12 -7.57 -8.14 0.82
CA ARG A 12 -6.12 -8.31 1.02
C ARG A 12 -5.45 -6.96 1.30
N ARG A 13 -6.00 -5.89 0.72
CA ARG A 13 -5.65 -4.49 1.01
C ARG A 13 -6.81 -3.79 1.72
N ASP A 14 -6.46 -2.86 2.62
CA ASP A 14 -7.40 -2.02 3.36
C ASP A 14 -6.95 -0.55 3.30
N TYR A 15 -7.68 0.26 2.54
CA TYR A 15 -7.44 1.70 2.35
C TYR A 15 -8.33 2.56 3.25
N SER A 16 -9.10 1.95 4.16
CA SER A 16 -10.07 2.69 4.97
C SER A 16 -9.42 3.80 5.79
N GLU A 17 -8.22 3.56 6.33
CA GLU A 17 -7.49 4.57 7.11
C GLU A 17 -7.21 5.82 6.27
N VAL A 18 -6.81 5.66 5.01
CA VAL A 18 -6.57 6.78 4.08
C VAL A 18 -7.85 7.55 3.81
N PHE A 19 -8.95 6.84 3.52
CA PHE A 19 -10.23 7.45 3.17
C PHE A 19 -10.80 8.25 4.34
N LEU A 20 -10.72 7.68 5.55
CA LEU A 20 -11.20 8.32 6.77
C LEU A 20 -10.32 9.49 7.19
N LYS A 21 -8.99 9.32 7.13
CA LYS A 21 -8.02 10.35 7.54
C LYS A 21 -8.14 11.61 6.69
N TYR A 22 -8.29 11.49 5.38
CA TYR A 22 -8.34 12.62 4.46
C TYR A 22 -9.77 13.07 4.12
N GLY A 23 -10.79 12.40 4.63
CA GLY A 23 -12.17 12.76 4.33
C GLY A 23 -12.48 12.59 2.84
N VAL A 24 -12.03 11.49 2.25
CA VAL A 24 -12.18 11.21 0.82
C VAL A 24 -12.74 9.81 0.58
N MET A 25 -13.35 9.62 -0.59
CA MET A 25 -13.48 8.32 -1.20
C MET A 25 -12.70 8.30 -2.51
N LEU A 26 -11.92 7.23 -2.69
CA LEU A 26 -11.02 7.07 -3.83
C LEU A 26 -11.40 5.82 -4.62
N ILE A 27 -11.31 5.91 -5.95
CA ILE A 27 -11.39 4.75 -6.84
C ILE A 27 -10.27 4.82 -7.88
N GLY A 28 -9.97 3.69 -8.48
CA GLY A 28 -8.95 3.56 -9.52
C GLY A 28 -9.37 2.58 -10.63
N PRO A 29 -8.49 2.40 -11.63
CA PRO A 29 -7.17 3.04 -11.73
C PRO A 29 -7.25 4.54 -12.05
N GLY A 30 -6.17 5.27 -11.75
CA GLY A 30 -6.01 6.69 -12.02
C GLY A 30 -5.34 6.99 -13.36
N ASP A 31 -4.64 6.01 -13.96
CA ASP A 31 -4.15 6.03 -15.33
C ASP A 31 -5.32 5.84 -16.33
N PRO A 32 -5.33 6.54 -17.49
CA PRO A 32 -4.30 7.43 -18.06
C PRO A 32 -4.31 8.86 -17.53
N GLY A 33 -5.23 9.22 -16.63
CA GLY A 33 -5.29 10.56 -16.06
C GLY A 33 -6.69 10.98 -15.68
N GLU A 34 -6.96 12.28 -15.75
CA GLU A 34 -8.27 12.83 -15.41
C GLU A 34 -9.36 12.29 -16.36
N TYR A 35 -10.54 11.98 -15.80
CA TYR A 35 -11.64 11.35 -16.52
C TYR A 35 -12.09 12.15 -17.74
N PHE A 36 -12.42 13.44 -17.57
CA PHE A 36 -12.97 14.26 -18.65
C PHE A 36 -11.98 14.50 -19.80
N GLN A 37 -10.68 14.38 -19.53
CA GLN A 37 -9.64 14.46 -20.55
C GLN A 37 -9.45 13.12 -21.30
N ASN A 38 -9.93 12.02 -20.71
CA ASN A 38 -9.72 10.65 -21.19
C ASN A 38 -11.04 9.86 -21.26
N GLU A 39 -12.15 10.54 -21.49
CA GLU A 39 -13.51 9.99 -21.33
C GLU A 39 -13.73 8.75 -22.21
N GLN A 40 -13.28 8.83 -23.47
CA GLN A 40 -13.39 7.73 -24.42
C GLN A 40 -12.60 6.49 -23.97
N TYR A 41 -11.44 6.68 -23.34
CA TYR A 41 -10.64 5.57 -22.79
C TYR A 41 -11.40 4.86 -21.67
N TYR A 42 -11.91 5.62 -20.70
CA TYR A 42 -12.63 5.05 -19.56
C TYR A 42 -13.95 4.38 -19.96
N LYS A 43 -14.69 4.96 -20.91
CA LYS A 43 -15.97 4.39 -21.40
C LYS A 43 -15.77 3.10 -22.20
N ASN A 44 -14.65 2.96 -22.91
CA ASN A 44 -14.44 1.83 -23.82
C ASN A 44 -13.70 0.65 -23.17
N ILE A 45 -12.76 0.90 -22.26
CA ILE A 45 -11.81 -0.13 -21.78
C ILE A 45 -12.22 -0.72 -20.44
N TYR A 46 -12.81 0.07 -19.53
CA TYR A 46 -13.09 -0.39 -18.17
C TYR A 46 -14.55 -0.86 -18.01
N LYS A 47 -14.73 -2.19 -18.03
CA LYS A 47 -15.95 -2.84 -17.54
C LYS A 47 -15.61 -3.61 -16.26
N PRO A 48 -16.23 -3.30 -15.10
CA PRO A 48 -17.41 -2.46 -14.91
C PRO A 48 -17.11 -0.95 -14.91
N ASN A 49 -18.11 -0.17 -15.32
CA ASN A 49 -18.11 1.28 -15.52
C ASN A 49 -18.05 2.08 -14.20
N ASP A 50 -17.41 1.54 -13.15
CA ASP A 50 -17.41 2.08 -11.78
C ASP A 50 -16.87 3.52 -11.77
N ILE A 51 -15.82 3.82 -12.56
CA ILE A 51 -15.25 5.16 -12.69
C ILE A 51 -16.24 6.13 -13.33
N THR A 52 -16.79 5.81 -14.49
CA THR A 52 -17.78 6.68 -15.15
C THR A 52 -18.98 6.95 -14.25
N VAL A 53 -19.51 5.93 -13.56
CA VAL A 53 -20.62 6.12 -12.62
C VAL A 53 -20.21 7.04 -11.47
N PHE A 54 -19.03 6.83 -10.89
CA PHE A 54 -18.50 7.67 -9.82
C PHE A 54 -18.29 9.12 -10.24
N VAL A 55 -17.80 9.36 -11.45
CA VAL A 55 -17.52 10.71 -11.94
C VAL A 55 -18.80 11.41 -12.38
N GLU A 56 -19.61 10.78 -13.22
CA GLU A 56 -20.77 11.43 -13.87
C GLU A 56 -22.03 11.46 -12.99
N GLN A 57 -22.23 10.48 -12.09
CA GLN A 57 -23.51 10.31 -11.39
C GLN A 57 -23.49 10.75 -9.93
N VAL A 58 -22.33 10.71 -9.27
CA VAL A 58 -22.21 11.11 -7.87
C VAL A 58 -22.25 12.64 -7.75
N LYS A 59 -23.09 13.14 -6.84
CA LYS A 59 -23.28 14.57 -6.63
C LYS A 59 -23.00 14.97 -5.18
N ASP A 60 -22.74 16.26 -4.97
CA ASP A 60 -22.73 16.85 -3.62
C ASP A 60 -24.04 16.49 -2.89
N GLY A 61 -23.92 16.12 -1.61
CA GLY A 61 -25.07 15.73 -0.80
C GLY A 61 -25.50 14.27 -0.91
N ASP A 62 -24.97 13.50 -1.87
CA ASP A 62 -25.20 12.06 -1.91
C ASP A 62 -24.60 11.35 -0.69
N ILE A 63 -25.15 10.18 -0.36
CA ILE A 63 -24.71 9.38 0.79
C ILE A 63 -23.87 8.21 0.30
N VAL A 64 -22.72 7.99 0.93
CA VAL A 64 -21.85 6.85 0.64
C VAL A 64 -21.56 6.04 1.90
N VAL A 65 -21.55 4.71 1.78
CA VAL A 65 -21.08 3.80 2.82
C VAL A 65 -19.70 3.24 2.46
N LEU A 66 -18.74 3.40 3.37
CA LEU A 66 -17.43 2.74 3.32
C LEU A 66 -17.56 1.35 3.93
N LYS A 67 -17.24 0.31 3.16
CA LYS A 67 -17.42 -1.09 3.58
C LYS A 67 -16.14 -1.91 3.47
N LYS A 68 -16.05 -2.95 4.30
CA LYS A 68 -15.10 -4.05 4.10
C LYS A 68 -15.74 -5.43 4.28
N PRO A 69 -15.18 -6.49 3.67
CA PRO A 69 -15.66 -7.85 3.89
C PRO A 69 -15.58 -8.24 5.37
N SER A 70 -16.61 -8.93 5.88
CA SER A 70 -16.61 -9.52 7.23
C SER A 70 -17.38 -10.84 7.21
N GLY A 71 -16.70 -11.91 6.79
CA GLY A 71 -17.32 -13.22 6.58
C GLY A 71 -18.29 -13.19 5.40
N LYS A 72 -19.51 -13.68 5.60
CA LYS A 72 -20.60 -13.62 4.59
C LYS A 72 -21.31 -12.26 4.51
N LEU A 73 -20.94 -11.32 5.37
CA LEU A 73 -21.55 -9.99 5.50
C LEU A 73 -20.56 -8.88 5.17
N TRP A 74 -21.08 -7.65 5.10
CA TRP A 74 -20.27 -6.44 4.96
C TRP A 74 -20.27 -5.67 6.27
N GLU A 75 -19.07 -5.30 6.73
CA GLU A 75 -18.89 -4.39 7.84
C GLU A 75 -18.93 -2.95 7.33
N VAL A 76 -19.74 -2.12 7.98
CA VAL A 76 -19.80 -0.67 7.74
C VAL A 76 -18.73 0.00 8.57
N LEU A 77 -17.75 0.60 7.91
CA LEU A 77 -16.66 1.33 8.57
C LEU A 77 -17.04 2.77 8.84
N ALA A 78 -17.72 3.40 7.87
CA ALA A 78 -18.26 4.74 7.98
C ALA A 78 -19.40 4.94 6.98
N VAL A 79 -20.25 5.91 7.26
CA VAL A 79 -21.23 6.47 6.32
C VAL A 79 -20.92 7.95 6.19
N GLY A 80 -20.97 8.52 5.00
CA GLY A 80 -20.65 9.93 4.83
C GLY A 80 -21.47 10.60 3.76
N THR A 81 -21.47 11.93 3.82
CA THR A 81 -22.09 12.79 2.83
C THR A 81 -21.01 13.30 1.88
N VAL A 82 -21.20 13.10 0.58
CA VAL A 82 -20.30 13.61 -0.47
C VAL A 82 -20.27 15.13 -0.43
N LYS A 83 -19.07 15.69 -0.61
CA LYS A 83 -18.81 17.12 -0.63
C LYS A 83 -18.09 17.55 -1.90
N GLY A 84 -18.70 18.51 -2.60
CA GLY A 84 -18.14 19.13 -3.79
C GLY A 84 -18.02 18.22 -5.00
N ASP A 85 -17.21 18.68 -5.95
CA ASP A 85 -17.08 18.08 -7.26
C ASP A 85 -16.02 16.96 -7.32
N TYR A 86 -15.97 16.29 -8.47
CA TYR A 86 -14.97 15.28 -8.76
C TYR A 86 -13.59 15.92 -8.85
N LEU A 87 -12.58 15.19 -8.38
CA LEU A 87 -11.18 15.57 -8.44
C LEU A 87 -10.34 14.41 -8.95
N HIS A 88 -9.29 14.71 -9.71
CA HIS A 88 -8.18 13.79 -9.95
C HIS A 88 -6.96 14.27 -9.15
N LEU A 89 -6.55 13.50 -8.13
CA LEU A 89 -5.53 13.94 -7.18
C LEU A 89 -4.23 13.14 -7.34
N PRO A 90 -3.14 13.76 -7.83
CA PRO A 90 -1.86 13.08 -8.08
C PRO A 90 -1.20 12.45 -6.84
N VAL A 91 -1.50 12.96 -5.65
CA VAL A 91 -0.97 12.43 -4.37
C VAL A 91 -1.35 10.97 -4.13
N PHE A 92 -2.48 10.52 -4.70
CA PHE A 92 -3.01 9.16 -4.56
C PHE A 92 -2.69 8.26 -5.77
N ASP A 93 -1.69 8.59 -6.59
CA ASP A 93 -1.18 7.72 -7.67
C ASP A 93 -0.47 6.45 -7.17
N ASP A 94 -0.33 6.32 -5.85
CA ASP A 94 0.26 5.19 -5.14
C ASP A 94 -0.29 5.06 -3.72
N VAL A 95 -1.46 4.45 -3.58
CA VAL A 95 -2.09 3.99 -2.34
C VAL A 95 -1.79 2.52 -2.14
N GLU A 96 -0.72 2.27 -1.40
CA GLU A 96 -0.17 0.93 -1.15
C GLU A 96 0.03 0.11 -2.44
N GLY A 97 0.56 0.73 -3.50
CA GLY A 97 0.81 0.07 -4.78
C GLY A 97 -0.33 0.14 -5.79
N TRP A 98 -1.44 0.84 -5.51
CA TRP A 98 -2.52 1.11 -6.47
C TRP A 98 -2.68 2.61 -6.72
N ASP A 99 -3.00 2.97 -7.96
CA ASP A 99 -3.34 4.33 -8.35
C ASP A 99 -4.84 4.61 -8.12
N LEU A 100 -5.16 5.33 -7.04
CA LEU A 100 -6.53 5.64 -6.63
C LEU A 100 -6.81 7.15 -6.73
N GLN A 101 -6.58 7.72 -7.91
CA GLN A 101 -6.56 9.19 -8.08
C GLN A 101 -7.94 9.82 -8.28
N HIS A 102 -8.97 9.04 -8.63
CA HIS A 102 -10.33 9.56 -8.78
C HIS A 102 -10.98 9.74 -7.41
N CYS A 103 -11.23 10.99 -7.06
CA CYS A 103 -11.52 11.41 -5.70
C CYS A 103 -12.82 12.22 -5.62
N ARG A 104 -13.51 12.07 -4.48
CA ARG A 104 -14.58 12.94 -3.99
C ARG A 104 -14.35 13.15 -2.49
N TYR A 105 -14.53 14.38 -2.01
CA TYR A 105 -14.54 14.60 -0.56
C TYR A 105 -15.80 14.01 0.06
N VAL A 106 -15.67 13.54 1.30
CA VAL A 106 -16.74 12.92 2.07
C VAL A 106 -16.61 13.33 3.52
N LYS A 107 -17.70 13.86 4.07
CA LYS A 107 -17.83 14.08 5.51
C LYS A 107 -18.24 12.76 6.17
N TRP A 108 -17.26 12.04 6.72
CA TRP A 108 -17.47 10.71 7.31
C TRP A 108 -18.07 10.76 8.73
N ILE A 109 -19.00 9.85 8.97
CA ILE A 109 -19.61 9.51 10.26
C ILE A 109 -19.30 8.04 10.56
N LYS A 110 -18.61 7.79 11.67
CA LYS A 110 -18.27 6.44 12.13
C LYS A 110 -19.41 5.84 12.97
N PRO A 111 -19.81 4.57 12.76
CA PRO A 111 -20.74 3.90 13.65
C PRO A 111 -20.22 3.84 15.10
N ARG A 112 -21.10 3.98 16.09
CA ARG A 112 -20.74 3.84 17.52
C ARG A 112 -20.38 2.42 17.92
N SER A 113 -20.92 1.44 17.21
CA SER A 113 -20.67 0.02 17.41
C SER A 113 -20.46 -0.69 16.07
N LYS A 114 -19.80 -1.84 16.13
CA LYS A 114 -19.54 -2.66 14.94
C LYS A 114 -20.85 -2.99 14.23
N THR A 115 -21.02 -2.44 13.02
CA THR A 115 -22.27 -2.56 12.26
C THR A 115 -22.04 -3.45 11.05
N ARG A 116 -22.84 -4.52 10.94
CA ARG A 116 -22.81 -5.45 9.81
C ARG A 116 -24.16 -5.44 9.12
N ILE A 117 -24.16 -5.32 7.80
CA ILE A 117 -25.42 -5.22 7.03
C ILE A 117 -25.44 -6.17 5.83
N THR A 118 -26.66 -6.50 5.42
CA THR A 118 -26.94 -7.19 4.15
C THR A 118 -27.32 -6.19 3.06
N GLY A 119 -27.30 -6.61 1.79
CA GLY A 119 -27.72 -5.77 0.66
C GLY A 119 -26.62 -4.91 0.05
N LEU A 120 -25.43 -4.85 0.66
CA LEU A 120 -24.22 -4.40 -0.02
C LEU A 120 -23.69 -5.51 -0.93
N THR A 121 -23.03 -5.12 -2.02
CA THR A 121 -22.58 -6.03 -3.07
C THR A 121 -21.07 -6.03 -3.20
N ARG A 122 -20.53 -7.09 -3.82
CA ARG A 122 -19.12 -7.13 -4.24
C ARG A 122 -18.90 -6.13 -5.39
N GLY A 123 -17.79 -5.41 -5.34
CA GLY A 123 -17.43 -4.33 -6.26
C GLY A 123 -16.84 -3.14 -5.51
N THR A 124 -16.08 -2.32 -6.26
CA THR A 124 -15.41 -1.13 -5.76
C THR A 124 -16.42 -0.03 -5.49
N PHE A 125 -17.27 0.30 -6.47
CA PHE A 125 -18.24 1.38 -6.34
C PHE A 125 -19.58 1.05 -7.00
N LYS A 126 -20.69 1.12 -6.26
CA LYS A 126 -22.04 0.81 -6.78
C LYS A 126 -23.13 1.61 -6.08
N GLY A 127 -24.24 1.83 -6.78
CA GLY A 127 -25.48 2.36 -6.19
C GLY A 127 -26.15 1.37 -5.23
N ILE A 128 -26.88 1.90 -4.25
CA ILE A 128 -27.64 1.15 -3.25
C ILE A 128 -29.11 1.54 -3.37
N ASN A 129 -29.95 0.58 -3.75
CA ASN A 129 -31.39 0.80 -3.91
C ASN A 129 -32.23 0.01 -2.88
N LYS A 130 -31.61 -0.87 -2.10
CA LYS A 130 -32.34 -1.73 -1.15
C LYS A 130 -32.75 -0.90 0.08
N GLN A 131 -34.06 -0.73 0.27
CA GLN A 131 -34.60 0.14 1.31
C GLN A 131 -34.13 -0.23 2.74
N SER A 132 -34.06 -1.51 3.09
CA SER A 132 -33.59 -1.93 4.42
C SER A 132 -32.12 -1.59 4.67
N THR A 133 -31.29 -1.63 3.63
CA THR A 133 -29.90 -1.18 3.69
C THR A 133 -29.83 0.33 3.88
N ILE A 134 -30.63 1.09 3.12
CA ILE A 134 -30.73 2.55 3.23
C ILE A 134 -31.14 2.98 4.64
N THR A 135 -32.19 2.38 5.22
CA THR A 135 -32.64 2.68 6.58
C THR A 135 -31.52 2.49 7.62
N THR A 136 -30.70 1.45 7.47
CA THR A 136 -29.57 1.20 8.37
C THR A 136 -28.47 2.25 8.19
N ILE A 137 -28.17 2.62 6.94
CA ILE A 137 -27.18 3.67 6.62
C ILE A 137 -27.63 5.03 7.20
N SER A 138 -28.91 5.39 7.03
CA SER A 138 -29.47 6.63 7.60
C SER A 138 -29.41 6.64 9.13
N SER A 139 -29.65 5.49 9.78
CA SER A 139 -29.49 5.37 11.24
C SER A 139 -28.06 5.64 11.70
N VAL A 140 -27.05 5.09 11.00
CA VAL A 140 -25.63 5.39 11.28
C VAL A 140 -25.32 6.86 11.05
N LEU A 141 -25.80 7.46 9.96
CA LEU A 141 -25.58 8.86 9.64
C LEU A 141 -26.10 9.80 10.74
N ASN A 142 -27.26 9.49 11.32
CA ASN A 142 -27.91 10.31 12.35
C ASN A 142 -27.34 10.11 13.76
N SER A 143 -26.86 8.90 14.07
CA SER A 143 -26.46 8.53 15.45
C SER A 143 -24.95 8.37 15.64
N GLY A 144 -24.18 8.29 14.56
CA GLY A 144 -22.74 8.02 14.62
C GLY A 144 -21.91 9.19 15.13
N ILE A 145 -20.59 9.04 15.02
CA ILE A 145 -19.59 10.00 15.48
C ILE A 145 -18.98 10.67 14.26
N SER A 146 -19.08 12.00 14.17
CA SER A 146 -18.44 12.75 13.09
C SER A 146 -16.93 12.63 13.19
N LEU A 147 -16.27 12.31 12.07
CA LEU A 147 -14.82 12.28 11.99
C LEU A 147 -14.31 13.64 11.48
N SER A 148 -13.22 14.11 12.08
CA SER A 148 -12.40 15.16 11.49
C SER A 148 -11.49 14.57 10.43
N PHE A 149 -11.22 15.32 9.38
CA PHE A 149 -10.23 14.96 8.37
C PHE A 149 -9.01 15.88 8.46
N THR A 150 -7.88 15.38 7.98
CA THR A 150 -6.63 16.12 7.83
C THR A 150 -6.53 16.68 6.42
N GLN A 151 -5.79 17.77 6.24
CA GLN A 151 -5.47 18.28 4.93
C GLN A 151 -4.67 17.25 4.11
N ILE A 152 -5.03 17.09 2.85
CA ILE A 152 -4.29 16.25 1.90
C ILE A 152 -2.93 16.91 1.64
N PRO A 153 -1.81 16.17 1.78
CA PRO A 153 -0.48 16.73 1.52
C PRO A 153 -0.25 16.97 0.02
N GLU A 154 0.74 17.79 -0.29
CA GLU A 154 1.21 17.96 -1.66
C GLU A 154 1.83 16.65 -2.21
N PRO A 155 1.68 16.36 -3.52
CA PRO A 155 2.31 15.20 -4.13
C PRO A 155 3.84 15.23 -3.95
N PRO A 156 4.47 14.13 -3.50
CA PRO A 156 5.91 14.12 -3.29
C PRO A 156 6.67 14.10 -4.61
N LYS A 157 7.90 14.64 -4.59
CA LYS A 157 8.82 14.57 -5.74
C LYS A 157 9.16 13.11 -6.04
N LYS A 158 9.09 12.75 -7.33
CA LYS A 158 9.60 11.47 -7.83
C LYS A 158 11.11 11.39 -7.60
N LEU A 159 11.58 10.24 -7.15
CA LEU A 159 13.00 9.94 -7.10
C LEU A 159 13.43 9.43 -8.47
N ASN A 160 14.24 10.21 -9.18
CA ASN A 160 14.84 9.75 -10.43
C ASN A 160 16.09 8.90 -10.14
N ASP A 161 16.60 8.22 -11.16
CA ASP A 161 17.70 7.27 -10.98
C ASP A 161 19.06 7.96 -10.70
N GLU A 162 19.31 9.15 -11.24
CA GLU A 162 20.51 9.95 -10.95
C GLU A 162 20.52 10.43 -9.48
N ASP A 163 19.39 11.02 -9.03
CA ASP A 163 19.19 11.43 -7.62
C ASP A 163 19.43 10.23 -6.67
N LEU A 164 19.03 9.01 -7.08
CA LEU A 164 19.23 7.79 -6.28
C LEU A 164 20.71 7.39 -6.23
N ILE A 165 21.42 7.43 -7.35
CA ILE A 165 22.86 7.15 -7.40
C ILE A 165 23.62 8.09 -6.46
N ASP A 166 23.36 9.39 -6.55
CA ASP A 166 23.98 10.40 -5.70
C ASP A 166 23.71 10.15 -4.21
N ILE A 167 22.46 9.83 -3.85
CA ILE A 167 22.10 9.48 -2.47
C ILE A 167 22.90 8.27 -1.99
N LEU A 168 22.98 7.20 -2.78
CA LEU A 168 23.67 5.97 -2.39
C LEU A 168 25.18 6.19 -2.21
N ILE A 169 25.80 6.96 -3.12
CA ILE A 169 27.22 7.32 -3.03
C ILE A 169 27.48 8.11 -1.73
N ASN A 170 26.66 9.13 -1.47
CA ASN A 170 26.78 9.95 -0.27
C ASN A 170 26.62 9.15 1.04
N TYR A 171 25.90 8.03 0.99
CA TYR A 171 25.73 7.11 2.12
C TYR A 171 26.73 5.95 2.17
N GLY A 172 27.73 5.94 1.26
CA GLY A 172 28.90 5.08 1.35
C GLY A 172 28.98 3.94 0.32
N LEU A 173 28.07 3.87 -0.66
CA LEU A 173 28.29 2.98 -1.81
C LEU A 173 29.42 3.54 -2.69
N ARG A 174 30.23 2.66 -3.27
CA ARG A 174 31.13 3.08 -4.34
C ARG A 174 30.29 3.49 -5.56
N PRO A 175 30.70 4.49 -6.35
CA PRO A 175 29.94 4.94 -7.53
C PRO A 175 29.51 3.79 -8.45
N LYS A 176 30.43 2.87 -8.75
CA LYS A 176 30.14 1.67 -9.54
C LYS A 176 29.06 0.78 -8.92
N ASP A 177 29.07 0.57 -7.60
CA ASP A 177 28.06 -0.26 -6.94
C ASP A 177 26.68 0.43 -6.97
N ALA A 178 26.63 1.76 -6.87
CA ALA A 178 25.39 2.53 -6.99
C ALA A 178 24.81 2.48 -8.41
N GLU A 179 25.67 2.52 -9.44
CA GLU A 179 25.28 2.32 -10.85
C GLU A 179 24.76 0.89 -11.07
N ASP A 180 25.50 -0.13 -10.62
CA ASP A 180 25.12 -1.56 -10.74
C ASP A 180 23.80 -1.84 -10.00
N PHE A 181 23.58 -1.20 -8.86
CA PHE A 181 22.32 -1.25 -8.12
C PHE A 181 21.15 -0.67 -8.93
N THR A 182 21.35 0.48 -9.54
CA THR A 182 20.34 1.14 -10.38
C THR A 182 19.99 0.30 -11.61
N GLN A 183 20.98 -0.32 -12.25
CA GLN A 183 20.74 -1.30 -13.33
C GLN A 183 19.92 -2.50 -12.86
N THR A 184 20.16 -3.00 -11.64
CA THR A 184 19.38 -4.07 -11.03
C THR A 184 17.92 -3.64 -10.82
N ILE A 185 17.69 -2.44 -10.31
CA ILE A 185 16.34 -1.85 -10.22
C ILE A 185 15.66 -1.82 -11.58
N HIS A 186 16.34 -1.38 -12.65
CA HIS A 186 15.76 -1.39 -13.99
C HIS A 186 15.36 -2.78 -14.47
N ARG A 187 16.18 -3.81 -14.17
CA ARG A 187 15.83 -5.21 -14.47
C ARG A 187 14.58 -5.65 -13.73
N ILE A 188 14.50 -5.34 -12.43
CA ILE A 188 13.33 -5.66 -11.59
C ILE A 188 12.08 -4.95 -12.13
N ARG A 189 12.15 -3.63 -12.40
CA ARG A 189 11.03 -2.85 -12.96
C ARG A 189 10.53 -3.44 -14.28
N ARG A 190 11.43 -3.86 -15.17
CA ARG A 190 11.06 -4.51 -16.44
C ARG A 190 10.33 -5.84 -16.20
N LEU A 191 10.84 -6.66 -15.28
CA LEU A 191 10.22 -7.94 -14.95
C LEU A 191 8.83 -7.76 -14.31
N VAL A 192 8.70 -6.83 -13.36
CA VAL A 192 7.41 -6.50 -12.73
C VAL A 192 6.39 -6.03 -13.78
N LYS A 193 6.79 -5.17 -14.72
CA LYS A 193 5.92 -4.73 -15.82
C LYS A 193 5.50 -5.90 -16.71
N TRP A 194 6.40 -6.84 -17.00
CA TRP A 194 6.07 -8.04 -17.76
C TRP A 194 5.08 -8.94 -17.01
N TYR A 195 5.27 -9.10 -15.69
CA TYR A 195 4.35 -9.85 -14.82
C TYR A 195 2.96 -9.20 -14.70
N TYR A 196 2.82 -7.89 -14.92
CA TYR A 196 1.50 -7.26 -14.95
C TYR A 196 0.57 -7.90 -16.01
N SER A 197 1.13 -8.29 -17.16
CA SER A 197 0.38 -8.95 -18.24
C SER A 197 0.46 -10.48 -18.19
N ASN A 198 1.56 -11.04 -17.69
CA ASN A 198 1.85 -12.48 -17.84
C ASN A 198 1.99 -13.25 -16.52
N GLY A 199 2.01 -12.57 -15.37
CA GLY A 199 2.39 -13.14 -14.08
C GLY A 199 1.24 -13.46 -13.13
N LYS A 200 0.07 -13.88 -13.65
CA LYS A 200 -1.12 -14.16 -12.82
C LYS A 200 -0.89 -15.28 -11.80
N ASP A 201 0.05 -16.17 -12.06
CA ASP A 201 0.40 -17.32 -11.25
C ASP A 201 1.69 -17.16 -10.45
N VAL A 202 2.35 -16.00 -10.52
CA VAL A 202 3.59 -15.71 -9.78
C VAL A 202 3.38 -15.93 -8.28
N LYS A 203 4.14 -16.87 -7.73
CA LYS A 203 4.07 -17.25 -6.32
C LYS A 203 5.02 -16.41 -5.47
N GLU A 204 4.87 -16.56 -4.17
CA GLU A 204 5.67 -15.83 -3.18
C GLU A 204 7.17 -16.17 -3.28
N HIS A 205 7.54 -17.45 -3.47
CA HIS A 205 8.94 -17.83 -3.64
C HIS A 205 9.56 -17.28 -4.93
N GLU A 206 8.79 -17.14 -6.01
CA GLU A 206 9.23 -16.50 -7.25
C GLU A 206 9.42 -14.99 -7.05
N THR A 207 8.47 -14.35 -6.36
CA THR A 207 8.57 -12.94 -5.95
C THR A 207 9.85 -12.70 -5.13
N ARG A 208 10.09 -13.56 -4.13
CA ARG A 208 11.29 -13.54 -3.30
C ARG A 208 12.56 -13.72 -4.12
N THR A 209 12.61 -14.73 -4.99
CA THR A 209 13.80 -15.12 -5.73
C THR A 209 14.15 -14.17 -6.87
N PHE A 210 13.16 -13.71 -7.63
CA PHE A 210 13.41 -12.95 -8.86
C PHE A 210 13.31 -11.43 -8.70
N LEU A 211 12.65 -10.95 -7.63
CA LEU A 211 12.48 -9.51 -7.39
C LEU A 211 13.22 -9.04 -6.14
N ILE A 212 13.04 -9.73 -5.00
CA ILE A 212 13.59 -9.28 -3.72
C ILE A 212 15.08 -9.60 -3.59
N VAL A 213 15.48 -10.87 -3.72
CA VAL A 213 16.88 -11.29 -3.54
C VAL A 213 17.85 -10.52 -4.45
N PRO A 214 17.59 -10.31 -5.76
CA PRO A 214 18.48 -9.53 -6.61
C PRO A 214 18.68 -8.09 -6.12
N LEU A 215 17.63 -7.46 -5.58
CA LEU A 215 17.73 -6.13 -4.97
C LEU A 215 18.66 -6.16 -3.75
N LEU A 216 18.54 -7.17 -2.89
CA LEU A 216 19.36 -7.30 -1.68
C LEU A 216 20.84 -7.52 -1.99
N LEU A 217 21.14 -8.39 -2.96
CA LEU A 217 22.52 -8.63 -3.40
C LEU A 217 23.14 -7.36 -3.97
N ALA A 218 22.39 -6.63 -4.79
CA ALA A 218 22.84 -5.36 -5.36
C ALA A 218 22.99 -4.24 -4.31
N LEU A 219 22.30 -4.33 -3.16
CA LEU A 219 22.51 -3.47 -1.98
C LEU A 219 23.70 -3.89 -1.11
N GLY A 220 24.51 -4.86 -1.56
CA GLY A 220 25.74 -5.26 -0.90
C GLY A 220 25.58 -6.35 0.15
N TRP A 221 24.45 -7.05 0.22
CA TRP A 221 24.32 -8.20 1.10
C TRP A 221 24.99 -9.43 0.50
N PRO A 222 26.02 -10.01 1.15
CA PRO A 222 26.55 -11.30 0.73
C PRO A 222 25.59 -12.42 1.14
N GLU A 223 25.51 -13.47 0.34
CA GLU A 223 24.65 -14.63 0.58
C GLU A 223 24.94 -15.30 1.93
N GLN A 224 26.19 -15.24 2.39
CA GLN A 224 26.60 -15.78 3.69
C GLN A 224 26.01 -15.02 4.90
N LYS A 225 25.50 -13.80 4.71
CA LYS A 225 24.78 -13.02 5.74
C LYS A 225 23.25 -13.12 5.58
N LEU A 226 22.76 -13.86 4.59
CA LEU A 226 21.33 -14.05 4.33
C LEU A 226 20.92 -15.50 4.58
N LYS A 227 19.74 -15.70 5.16
CA LYS A 227 19.09 -17.01 5.17
C LYS A 227 17.68 -16.89 4.63
N ILE A 228 17.35 -17.78 3.71
CA ILE A 228 16.01 -17.90 3.11
C ILE A 228 15.29 -19.05 3.81
N GLU A 229 14.00 -18.86 4.13
CA GLU A 229 13.14 -19.86 4.80
C GLU A 229 13.72 -20.38 6.12
N TRP A 230 14.32 -19.48 6.91
CA TRP A 230 14.96 -19.83 8.17
C TRP A 230 14.03 -19.62 9.35
N ASN A 231 13.76 -20.66 10.13
CA ASN A 231 12.81 -20.60 11.28
C ASN A 231 11.43 -20.04 10.91
N ASN A 232 10.93 -20.37 9.71
CA ASN A 232 9.69 -19.84 9.13
C ASN A 232 9.73 -18.32 8.84
N ILE A 233 10.93 -17.75 8.72
CA ILE A 233 11.16 -16.39 8.23
C ILE A 233 11.59 -16.48 6.76
N ASP A 234 10.94 -15.70 5.91
CA ASP A 234 11.21 -15.71 4.47
C ASP A 234 12.64 -15.31 4.14
N ILE A 235 13.11 -14.17 4.67
CA ILE A 235 14.52 -13.77 4.60
C ILE A 235 14.96 -13.18 5.95
N ALA A 236 16.00 -13.76 6.53
CA ALA A 236 16.67 -13.27 7.73
C ALA A 236 18.07 -12.74 7.39
N PHE A 237 18.41 -11.58 7.96
CA PHE A 237 19.69 -10.91 7.73
C PHE A 237 20.52 -10.92 8.99
N PHE A 238 21.80 -11.29 8.85
CA PHE A 238 22.71 -11.44 9.97
C PHE A 238 23.80 -10.37 9.94
N GLU A 239 24.12 -9.81 11.11
CA GLU A 239 25.18 -8.80 11.28
C GLU A 239 26.55 -9.38 10.86
N LYS A 240 26.81 -10.63 11.28
CA LYS A 240 27.99 -11.43 10.94
C LYS A 240 27.63 -12.55 9.97
N LEU A 241 28.66 -13.21 9.43
CA LEU A 241 28.48 -14.43 8.65
C LEU A 241 27.66 -15.45 9.44
N TYR A 242 26.67 -16.04 8.79
CA TYR A 242 25.82 -17.05 9.39
C TYR A 242 26.64 -18.29 9.73
N GLY A 243 26.54 -18.75 10.98
CA GLY A 243 27.22 -19.93 11.50
C GLY A 243 26.56 -20.40 12.78
N GLU A 244 26.94 -21.58 13.28
CA GLU A 244 26.30 -22.20 14.45
C GLU A 244 26.32 -21.30 15.70
N GLU A 245 27.40 -20.53 15.86
CA GLU A 245 27.62 -19.60 16.97
C GLU A 245 26.76 -18.33 16.86
N ASN A 246 26.44 -17.90 15.63
CA ASN A 246 25.81 -16.60 15.35
C ASN A 246 24.30 -16.69 15.07
N LYS A 247 23.75 -17.90 14.88
CA LYS A 247 22.39 -18.11 14.36
C LYS A 247 21.27 -17.50 15.23
N ASN A 248 21.43 -17.39 16.55
CA ASN A 248 20.34 -16.97 17.43
C ASN A 248 20.36 -15.49 17.83
N ASN A 249 21.54 -14.84 17.82
CA ASN A 249 21.70 -13.50 18.40
C ASN A 249 22.12 -12.42 17.41
N GLU A 250 22.41 -12.75 16.16
CA GLU A 250 22.93 -11.79 15.17
C GLU A 250 21.91 -11.42 14.08
N CYS A 251 20.66 -11.90 14.17
CA CYS A 251 19.60 -11.51 13.24
C CYS A 251 19.18 -10.05 13.49
N ILE A 252 19.45 -9.18 12.52
CA ILE A 252 19.26 -7.72 12.63
C ILE A 252 18.09 -7.20 11.78
N ILE A 253 17.72 -7.93 10.73
CA ILE A 253 16.60 -7.59 9.85
C ILE A 253 15.80 -8.86 9.56
N ILE A 254 14.48 -8.73 9.58
CA ILE A 254 13.54 -9.74 9.08
C ILE A 254 12.78 -9.14 7.90
N LEU A 255 12.72 -9.85 6.78
CA LEU A 255 11.89 -9.51 5.64
C LEU A 255 10.89 -10.64 5.39
N GLU A 256 9.62 -10.28 5.43
CA GLU A 256 8.48 -11.14 5.05
C GLU A 256 8.08 -10.81 3.61
N SER A 257 8.11 -11.81 2.75
CA SER A 257 7.63 -11.71 1.39
C SER A 257 6.13 -12.01 1.30
N LYS A 258 5.48 -11.46 0.28
CA LYS A 258 4.12 -11.78 -0.11
C LYS A 258 4.08 -12.08 -1.60
N ARG A 259 2.97 -12.63 -2.08
CA ARG A 259 2.78 -12.78 -3.52
C ARG A 259 2.75 -11.41 -4.17
N LEU A 260 3.34 -11.30 -5.37
CA LEU A 260 3.27 -10.10 -6.18
C LEU A 260 1.82 -9.59 -6.28
N TRP A 261 1.62 -8.28 -6.07
CA TRP A 261 0.32 -7.61 -6.05
C TRP A 261 -0.58 -7.93 -4.86
N GLU A 262 -0.11 -8.66 -3.86
CA GLU A 262 -0.83 -8.81 -2.60
C GLU A 262 -0.68 -7.59 -1.69
N GLY A 263 -1.64 -7.36 -0.78
CA GLY A 263 -1.54 -6.26 0.18
C GLY A 263 -0.51 -6.51 1.27
N LEU A 264 0.21 -5.46 1.65
CA LEU A 264 1.27 -5.55 2.67
C LEU A 264 0.75 -5.40 4.12
N GLY A 265 -0.54 -5.13 4.31
CA GLY A 265 -1.13 -4.81 5.63
C GLY A 265 -1.06 -5.95 6.64
N TYR A 266 -1.21 -7.21 6.21
CA TYR A 266 -1.26 -8.37 7.11
C TYR A 266 0.12 -8.90 7.52
N GLY A 267 1.20 -8.54 6.81
CA GLY A 267 2.54 -9.09 7.09
C GLY A 267 3.15 -8.60 8.41
N THR A 268 2.67 -7.49 8.97
CA THR A 268 3.27 -6.86 10.16
C THR A 268 3.05 -7.64 11.45
N SER A 269 1.90 -8.27 11.65
CA SER A 269 1.59 -9.04 12.86
C SER A 269 2.39 -10.35 12.94
N GLN A 270 2.52 -11.05 11.82
CA GLN A 270 3.35 -12.25 11.70
C GLN A 270 4.83 -11.92 11.89
N ALA A 271 5.32 -10.93 11.15
CA ALA A 271 6.74 -10.61 11.15
C ALA A 271 7.17 -9.98 12.50
N SER A 272 6.32 -9.19 13.16
CA SER A 272 6.60 -8.69 14.53
C SER A 272 6.64 -9.81 15.58
N THR A 273 5.81 -10.86 15.41
CA THR A 273 5.85 -12.06 16.27
C THR A 273 7.19 -12.77 16.15
N TYR A 274 7.72 -12.94 14.93
CA TYR A 274 9.06 -13.50 14.76
C TYR A 274 10.14 -12.61 15.35
N ALA A 275 10.10 -11.31 15.08
CA ALA A 275 11.12 -10.38 15.53
C ALA A 275 11.20 -10.24 17.06
N SER A 276 10.13 -10.57 17.79
CA SER A 276 10.15 -10.65 19.26
C SER A 276 11.16 -11.67 19.81
N LYS A 277 11.48 -12.71 19.02
CA LYS A 277 12.44 -13.76 19.38
C LYS A 277 13.90 -13.35 19.17
N TYR A 278 14.15 -12.24 18.49
CA TYR A 278 15.50 -11.80 18.10
C TYR A 278 15.78 -10.40 18.66
N PRO A 279 16.49 -10.30 19.81
CA PRO A 279 16.71 -9.03 20.50
C PRO A 279 17.43 -7.98 19.67
N LYS A 280 18.37 -8.38 18.81
CA LYS A 280 19.09 -7.47 17.90
C LYS A 280 18.29 -7.06 16.66
N CYS A 281 17.18 -7.73 16.36
CA CYS A 281 16.34 -7.37 15.23
C CYS A 281 15.74 -6.00 15.48
N ASN A 282 16.11 -5.04 14.63
CA ASN A 282 15.73 -3.64 14.75
C ASN A 282 15.01 -3.11 13.50
N ARG A 283 14.94 -3.93 12.44
CA ARG A 283 14.24 -3.62 11.19
C ARG A 283 13.38 -4.79 10.75
N LEU A 284 12.19 -4.45 10.30
CA LEU A 284 11.21 -5.37 9.75
C LEU A 284 10.77 -4.85 8.39
N ILE A 285 10.76 -5.70 7.39
CA ILE A 285 10.29 -5.35 6.05
C ILE A 285 9.19 -6.30 5.64
N VAL A 286 8.14 -5.75 5.02
CA VAL A 286 7.13 -6.54 4.32
C VAL A 286 7.14 -6.12 2.86
N SER A 287 7.23 -7.07 1.93
CA SER A 287 7.32 -6.76 0.50
C SER A 287 6.62 -7.78 -0.38
N ASP A 288 6.00 -7.31 -1.46
CA ASP A 288 5.50 -8.12 -2.59
C ASP A 288 6.47 -8.07 -3.79
N GLY A 289 7.73 -7.69 -3.56
CA GLY A 289 8.76 -7.49 -4.59
C GLY A 289 8.67 -6.17 -5.33
N CYS A 290 7.49 -5.53 -5.39
CA CYS A 290 7.28 -4.23 -6.00
C CYS A 290 7.25 -3.12 -4.95
N CYS A 291 6.47 -3.33 -3.90
CA CYS A 291 6.28 -2.43 -2.78
C CYS A 291 7.02 -2.95 -1.54
N TYR A 292 7.52 -2.05 -0.71
CA TYR A 292 8.23 -2.35 0.52
C TYR A 292 7.74 -1.43 1.62
N LYS A 293 7.31 -2.00 2.75
CA LYS A 293 7.05 -1.27 3.99
C LYS A 293 8.14 -1.58 5.00
N LEU A 294 8.85 -0.55 5.44
CA LEU A 294 9.89 -0.64 6.46
C LEU A 294 9.31 -0.25 7.82
N PHE A 295 9.58 -1.08 8.83
CA PHE A 295 9.31 -0.78 10.22
C PHE A 295 10.61 -0.82 11.03
N LYS A 296 10.78 0.15 11.93
CA LYS A 296 11.90 0.21 12.86
C LYS A 296 11.43 -0.09 14.28
N ARG A 297 12.25 -0.80 15.05
CA ARG A 297 11.96 -1.14 16.44
C ARG A 297 12.16 0.09 17.34
N LYS A 298 11.20 0.34 18.23
CA LYS A 298 11.30 1.34 19.31
C LYS A 298 10.87 0.67 20.61
N GLY A 299 11.83 0.20 21.40
CA GLY A 299 11.54 -0.63 22.57
C GLY A 299 10.90 -1.97 22.15
N THR A 300 9.67 -2.20 22.58
CA THR A 300 8.88 -3.41 22.27
C THR A 300 7.93 -3.24 21.08
N THR A 301 7.81 -2.03 20.53
CA THR A 301 6.89 -1.72 19.42
C THR A 301 7.63 -1.57 18.09
N TRP A 302 6.89 -1.75 17.00
CA TRP A 302 7.34 -1.55 15.63
C TRP A 302 6.66 -0.33 15.03
N HIS A 303 7.45 0.61 14.52
CA HIS A 303 6.96 1.86 13.94
C HIS A 303 7.14 1.83 12.43
N TYR A 304 6.07 2.08 11.69
CA TYR A 304 6.12 2.25 10.24
C TYR A 304 6.98 3.48 9.90
N SER A 305 8.11 3.24 9.26
CA SER A 305 9.19 4.23 9.13
C SER A 305 9.38 4.70 7.70
N ALA A 306 9.18 3.85 6.70
CA ALA A 306 9.37 4.23 5.29
C ALA A 306 8.61 3.31 4.33
N TYR A 307 8.39 3.83 3.12
CA TYR A 307 7.73 3.12 2.03
C TYR A 307 8.45 3.29 0.71
N LEU A 308 8.48 2.22 -0.08
CA LEU A 308 9.00 2.22 -1.43
C LEU A 308 8.01 1.50 -2.34
N ASN A 309 7.69 2.11 -3.47
CA ASN A 309 7.18 1.44 -4.65
C ASN A 309 8.25 1.53 -5.74
N ILE A 310 8.84 0.39 -6.13
CA ILE A 310 9.97 0.38 -7.05
C ILE A 310 9.59 0.88 -8.45
N LEU A 311 8.31 0.83 -8.83
CA LEU A 311 7.83 1.35 -10.12
C LEU A 311 7.65 2.86 -10.12
N LYS A 312 7.39 3.46 -8.95
CA LYS A 312 7.12 4.89 -8.76
C LYS A 312 7.85 5.41 -7.51
N PRO A 313 9.18 5.30 -7.42
CA PRO A 313 9.88 5.71 -6.21
C PRO A 313 9.73 7.22 -5.97
N LYS A 314 9.55 7.59 -4.72
CA LYS A 314 9.31 8.97 -4.27
C LYS A 314 10.24 9.30 -3.12
N LEU A 315 10.64 10.56 -3.01
CA LEU A 315 11.55 11.02 -1.94
C LEU A 315 10.93 10.87 -0.55
N THR A 316 9.62 11.04 -0.43
CA THR A 316 8.84 10.85 0.80
C THR A 316 7.63 9.98 0.54
N HIS A 317 6.96 9.50 1.59
CA HIS A 317 5.76 8.70 1.43
C HIS A 317 4.64 9.48 0.69
N PRO A 318 3.90 8.85 -0.25
CA PRO A 318 2.83 9.49 -1.04
C PRO A 318 1.89 10.40 -0.24
N TYR A 319 1.37 9.90 0.88
CA TYR A 319 0.39 10.62 1.70
C TYR A 319 0.60 10.44 3.21
N GLU A 320 1.78 10.04 3.70
CA GLU A 320 2.02 9.92 5.15
C GLU A 320 3.20 10.82 5.52
N PRO A 321 2.98 12.08 5.94
CA PRO A 321 4.05 13.07 6.11
C PRO A 321 5.16 12.66 7.07
N ASN A 322 4.86 11.78 8.03
CA ASN A 322 5.82 11.31 9.04
C ASN A 322 6.50 9.99 8.66
N VAL A 323 6.29 9.50 7.43
CA VAL A 323 6.86 8.25 6.93
C VAL A 323 7.82 8.58 5.79
N GLY A 324 9.02 8.01 5.85
CA GLY A 324 10.07 8.18 4.84
C GLY A 324 9.70 7.58 3.48
N GLY A 325 10.47 7.95 2.46
CA GLY A 325 10.26 7.49 1.08
C GLY A 325 11.19 6.35 0.66
N ALA A 326 11.38 6.25 -0.65
CA ALA A 326 12.27 5.28 -1.27
C ALA A 326 13.72 5.32 -0.72
N PRO A 327 14.35 6.51 -0.53
CA PRO A 327 15.70 6.59 0.01
C PRO A 327 15.82 5.91 1.38
N ASP A 328 14.88 6.18 2.29
CA ASP A 328 14.90 5.63 3.65
C ASP A 328 14.81 4.09 3.66
N VAL A 329 14.06 3.50 2.74
CA VAL A 329 13.98 2.05 2.56
C VAL A 329 15.32 1.49 2.08
N PHE A 330 15.87 2.03 1.00
CA PHE A 330 17.14 1.55 0.43
C PHE A 330 18.28 1.65 1.44
N LEU A 331 18.44 2.81 2.08
CA LEU A 331 19.49 3.04 3.08
C LEU A 331 19.35 2.13 4.30
N SER A 332 18.13 1.81 4.71
CA SER A 332 17.87 0.88 5.82
C SER A 332 18.11 -0.60 5.44
N LEU A 333 18.14 -0.89 4.14
CA LEU A 333 18.41 -2.21 3.57
C LEU A 333 19.84 -2.36 3.04
N MET A 334 20.70 -1.35 3.10
CA MET A 334 22.09 -1.49 2.66
C MET A 334 22.87 -2.48 3.54
N GLY A 335 23.61 -3.38 2.89
CA GLY A 335 24.57 -4.25 3.55
C GLY A 335 25.77 -3.42 4.01
N LYS A 336 26.04 -3.43 5.32
CA LYS A 336 27.24 -2.82 5.91
C LYS A 336 28.29 -3.87 6.22
#